data_AF-A0A428EKG2-F1
#
_entry.id   AF-A0A428EKG2-F1
#
_cell.length_a   1.000
_cell.length_b   1.000
_cell.length_c   1.000
_cell.angle_alpha   90.00
_cell.angle_beta   90.00
_cell.angle_gamma   90.00
#
_symmetry.space_group_name_H-M   'P 1'
#
loop_
_entity.id
_entity.type
_entity.pdbx_description
1 polymer ?
#
loop_
_entity_poly.entity_id
_entity_poly.type
_entity_poly.pdbx_seq_one_letter_code
_entity_poly.pdbx_strand_id
1 'polypeptide(L)'
;MIDNLQVLSSFDHSYVSSSNKLVKSRQLKTIRFNEKTTLGEDMEFWYKLYLISDKIVYVNKDNYIYRTSSDEYKHFELEKIRSDIQQRLNFIAFLTARKLEVSSYVDDCIVYLRYLLDKIKFEELEFTQTARWLQEVLFLLEG
;
A
#
# COMPACT_ATOMS: atom_id res chain seq x y z
N MET A 1 -13.62 -9.43 -5.19
CA MET A 1 -12.22 -9.83 -4.85
C MET A 1 -11.35 -8.60 -4.70
N ILE A 2 -11.39 -7.65 -5.65
CA ILE A 2 -10.91 -6.29 -5.40
C ILE A 2 -11.56 -5.71 -4.13
N ASP A 3 -12.83 -5.99 -3.90
CA ASP A 3 -13.57 -5.49 -2.72
C ASP A 3 -13.10 -6.13 -1.39
N ASN A 4 -12.27 -7.18 -1.44
CA ASN A 4 -11.77 -7.89 -0.25
C ASN A 4 -10.24 -7.90 -0.18
N LEU A 5 -9.53 -7.14 -1.02
CA LEU A 5 -8.07 -7.21 -1.03
C LEU A 5 -7.51 -6.81 0.33
N GLN A 6 -8.05 -5.82 1.00
CA GLN A 6 -7.51 -5.40 2.29
C GLN A 6 -7.63 -6.44 3.39
N VAL A 7 -8.78 -7.10 3.44
CA VAL A 7 -9.02 -8.23 4.35
C VAL A 7 -8.00 -9.35 4.09
N LEU A 8 -7.65 -9.57 2.82
CA LEU A 8 -6.59 -10.51 2.46
C LEU A 8 -5.20 -9.95 2.84
N SER A 9 -4.96 -8.65 2.70
CA SER A 9 -3.69 -7.97 3.04
C SER A 9 -3.29 -8.17 4.49
N SER A 10 -4.25 -8.02 5.40
CA SER A 10 -4.04 -8.19 6.83
C SER A 10 -3.78 -9.65 7.22
N PHE A 11 -4.15 -10.60 6.37
CA PHE A 11 -3.97 -12.03 6.61
C PHE A 11 -2.68 -12.60 5.99
N ASP A 12 -2.33 -12.24 4.75
CA ASP A 12 -1.25 -12.90 4.01
C ASP A 12 -0.30 -11.95 3.28
N HIS A 13 -0.39 -10.64 3.54
CA HIS A 13 0.42 -9.62 2.87
C HIS A 13 0.33 -9.65 1.34
N SER A 14 -0.76 -10.18 0.77
CA SER A 14 -0.96 -10.35 -0.67
C SER A 14 -0.72 -9.08 -1.48
N TYR A 15 -0.86 -7.89 -0.89
CA TYR A 15 -0.77 -6.61 -1.61
C TYR A 15 0.57 -5.92 -1.42
N VAL A 16 1.26 -6.19 -0.32
CA VAL A 16 2.48 -5.46 0.05
C VAL A 16 3.75 -6.28 -0.23
N SER A 17 3.62 -7.52 -0.68
CA SER A 17 4.75 -8.36 -1.08
C SER A 17 4.87 -8.48 -2.59
N SER A 18 6.06 -8.22 -3.14
CA SER A 18 6.40 -8.50 -4.54
C SER A 18 6.33 -9.98 -4.92
N SER A 19 6.47 -10.87 -3.94
CA SER A 19 6.77 -12.29 -4.18
C SER A 19 5.52 -13.17 -4.21
N ASN A 20 5.70 -14.44 -4.63
CA ASN A 20 4.69 -15.51 -4.62
C ASN A 20 3.50 -15.35 -5.57
N LYS A 21 3.71 -14.64 -6.66
CA LYS A 21 2.65 -14.31 -7.60
C LYS A 21 3.10 -14.63 -9.01
N LEU A 22 2.20 -15.27 -9.76
CA LEU A 22 2.36 -15.54 -11.17
C LEU A 22 1.35 -14.71 -11.96
N VAL A 23 1.84 -14.04 -12.99
CA VAL A 23 1.03 -13.16 -13.83
C VAL A 23 1.25 -13.49 -15.31
N LYS A 24 0.23 -13.27 -16.13
CA LYS A 24 0.34 -13.47 -17.57
C LYS A 24 1.34 -12.46 -18.13
N SER A 25 2.39 -12.94 -18.80
CA SER A 25 3.45 -12.08 -19.37
C SER A 25 2.93 -10.96 -20.28
N ARG A 26 1.79 -11.19 -20.96
CA ARG A 26 1.13 -10.15 -21.79
C ARG A 26 0.70 -8.90 -21.01
N GLN A 27 0.30 -9.05 -19.74
CA GLN A 27 -0.09 -7.91 -18.89
C GLN A 27 1.14 -7.06 -18.53
N LEU A 28 2.30 -7.69 -18.43
CA LEU A 28 3.61 -7.05 -18.26
C LEU A 28 4.13 -6.36 -19.52
N LYS A 29 3.33 -6.26 -20.60
CA LYS A 29 3.62 -5.33 -21.71
C LYS A 29 3.07 -3.94 -21.42
N THR A 30 1.99 -3.83 -20.66
CA THR A 30 1.32 -2.56 -20.33
C THR A 30 1.66 -2.06 -18.93
N ILE A 31 1.70 -2.94 -17.93
CA ILE A 31 1.95 -2.57 -16.54
C ILE A 31 3.45 -2.68 -16.22
N ARG A 32 4.00 -1.68 -15.54
CA ARG A 32 5.38 -1.63 -15.04
C ARG A 32 5.44 -1.07 -13.63
N PHE A 33 6.53 -1.36 -12.95
CA PHE A 33 6.94 -0.63 -11.75
C PHE A 33 7.14 0.84 -12.08
N ASN A 34 6.86 1.69 -11.10
CA ASN A 34 7.14 3.11 -11.18
C ASN A 34 8.51 3.37 -10.55
N GLU A 35 9.48 3.70 -11.37
CA GLU A 35 10.88 3.89 -10.96
C GLU A 35 11.09 5.11 -10.05
N LYS A 36 10.06 5.97 -9.89
CA LYS A 36 10.12 7.13 -9.00
C LYS A 36 9.57 6.86 -7.59
N THR A 37 8.93 5.71 -7.37
CA THR A 37 8.35 5.35 -6.08
C THR A 37 9.46 4.84 -5.16
N THR A 38 9.66 5.50 -4.00
CA THR A 38 10.75 5.18 -3.06
C THR A 38 10.36 4.13 -2.01
N LEU A 39 9.05 4.01 -1.75
CA LEU A 39 8.43 2.93 -0.99
C LEU A 39 6.98 2.77 -1.45
N GLY A 40 6.50 1.53 -1.50
CA GLY A 40 5.14 1.19 -1.92
C GLY A 40 5.04 0.78 -3.40
N GLU A 41 6.17 0.62 -4.08
CA GLU A 41 6.28 0.22 -5.48
C GLU A 41 5.69 -1.17 -5.74
N ASP A 42 5.89 -2.11 -4.83
CA ASP A 42 5.31 -3.45 -4.89
C ASP A 42 3.78 -3.38 -4.85
N MET A 43 3.25 -2.61 -3.89
CA MET A 43 1.82 -2.39 -3.72
C MET A 43 1.21 -1.72 -4.96
N GLU A 44 1.85 -0.65 -5.44
CA GLU A 44 1.43 0.07 -6.64
C GLU A 44 1.40 -0.86 -7.87
N PHE A 45 2.44 -1.68 -8.05
CA PHE A 45 2.55 -2.58 -9.19
C PHE A 45 1.48 -3.68 -9.17
N TRP A 46 1.34 -4.38 -8.03
CA TRP A 46 0.38 -5.47 -7.92
C TRP A 46 -1.06 -4.99 -8.00
N TYR A 47 -1.36 -3.81 -7.47
CA TYR A 47 -2.67 -3.19 -7.64
C TYR A 47 -3.08 -3.09 -9.10
N LYS A 48 -2.20 -2.51 -9.94
CA LYS A 48 -2.48 -2.32 -11.36
C LYS A 48 -2.79 -3.65 -12.03
N LEU A 49 -2.04 -4.70 -11.69
CA LEU A 49 -2.28 -6.05 -12.22
C LEU A 49 -3.61 -6.64 -11.74
N TYR A 50 -3.96 -6.47 -10.47
CA TYR A 50 -5.23 -6.94 -9.93
C TYR A 50 -6.42 -6.25 -10.60
N LEU A 51 -6.32 -4.95 -10.83
CA LEU A 51 -7.34 -4.15 -11.50
C LEU A 51 -7.67 -4.57 -12.93
N ILE A 52 -6.70 -5.14 -13.65
CA ILE A 52 -6.86 -5.52 -15.06
C ILE A 52 -6.96 -7.03 -15.26
N SER A 53 -7.02 -7.81 -14.17
CA SER A 53 -7.06 -9.26 -14.26
C SER A 53 -8.50 -9.76 -14.30
N ASP A 54 -8.82 -10.55 -15.32
CA ASP A 54 -10.15 -11.16 -15.49
C ASP A 54 -10.47 -12.19 -14.39
N LYS A 55 -9.43 -12.87 -13.89
CA LYS A 55 -9.52 -13.91 -12.87
C LYS A 55 -8.23 -13.97 -12.07
N ILE A 56 -8.36 -14.14 -10.76
CA ILE A 56 -7.26 -14.34 -9.84
C ILE A 56 -7.56 -15.61 -9.03
N VAL A 57 -6.53 -16.41 -8.80
CA VAL A 57 -6.61 -17.69 -8.10
C VAL A 57 -5.62 -17.65 -6.94
N TYR A 58 -6.11 -17.95 -5.75
CA TYR A 58 -5.32 -18.02 -4.54
C TYR A 58 -5.07 -19.47 -4.14
N VAL A 59 -3.84 -19.76 -3.71
CA VAL A 59 -3.44 -21.09 -3.21
C VAL A 59 -2.78 -20.89 -1.85
N ASN A 60 -3.47 -21.30 -0.79
CA ASN A 60 -2.96 -21.23 0.58
C ASN A 60 -1.92 -22.35 0.82
N LYS A 61 -0.66 -22.08 0.49
CA LYS A 61 0.48 -22.99 0.67
C LYS A 61 1.77 -22.23 0.94
N ASP A 62 2.60 -22.79 1.82
CA ASP A 62 3.90 -22.24 2.22
C ASP A 62 4.98 -22.46 1.14
N ASN A 63 4.86 -21.74 0.03
CA ASN A 63 5.76 -21.92 -1.12
C ASN A 63 6.97 -20.98 -1.10
N TYR A 64 7.12 -20.15 -0.07
CA TYR A 64 8.16 -19.13 0.01
C TYR A 64 8.44 -18.68 1.43
N ILE A 65 9.73 -18.47 1.70
CA ILE A 65 10.23 -18.08 3.00
C ILE A 65 10.65 -16.61 2.90
N TYR A 66 9.88 -15.73 3.54
CA TYR A 66 10.22 -14.31 3.62
C TYR A 66 11.34 -14.10 4.64
N ARG A 67 12.43 -13.45 4.23
CA ARG A 67 13.52 -13.08 5.13
C ARG A 67 13.13 -11.85 5.93
N THR A 68 13.16 -11.97 7.25
CA THR A 68 13.00 -10.84 8.16
C THR A 68 14.36 -10.34 8.65
N SER A 69 14.43 -9.05 9.01
CA SER A 69 15.53 -8.47 9.79
C SER A 69 14.95 -7.87 11.06
N SER A 70 15.74 -7.79 12.12
CA SER A 70 15.37 -7.11 13.37
C SER A 70 15.45 -5.57 13.26
N ASP A 71 15.67 -5.04 12.06
CA ASP A 71 15.75 -3.60 11.84
C ASP A 71 14.33 -3.04 11.62
N GLU A 72 13.73 -2.60 12.71
CA GLU A 72 12.40 -1.99 12.77
C GLU A 72 12.35 -0.59 12.09
N TYR A 73 13.52 -0.05 11.72
CA TYR A 73 13.68 1.28 11.13
C TYR A 73 14.06 1.27 9.66
N LYS A 74 14.26 0.09 9.05
CA LYS A 74 14.71 -0.06 7.65
C LYS A 74 13.88 0.70 6.59
N HIS A 75 12.65 1.09 6.94
CA HIS A 75 11.73 1.85 6.09
C HIS A 75 11.21 3.14 6.73
N PHE A 76 11.74 3.54 7.89
CA PHE A 76 11.31 4.76 8.58
C PHE A 76 12.14 5.97 8.11
N GLU A 77 11.85 6.41 6.89
CA GLU A 77 12.39 7.65 6.32
C GLU A 77 11.22 8.50 5.83
N LEU A 78 11.26 9.82 6.08
CA LEU A 78 10.13 10.70 5.79
C LEU A 78 9.70 10.68 4.31
N GLU A 79 10.66 10.60 3.39
CA GLU A 79 10.37 10.48 1.94
C GLU A 79 9.70 9.15 1.60
N LYS A 80 10.15 8.04 2.21
CA LYS A 80 9.55 6.72 2.02
C LYS A 80 8.13 6.67 2.58
N ILE A 81 7.91 7.23 3.77
CA ILE A 81 6.59 7.32 4.38
C ILE A 81 5.64 8.14 3.48
N ARG A 82 6.10 9.28 2.99
CA ARG A 82 5.31 10.12 2.06
C ARG A 82 4.98 9.36 0.78
N SER A 83 5.95 8.67 0.19
CA SER A 83 5.75 7.83 -1.00
C SER A 83 4.70 6.74 -0.77
N ASP A 84 4.78 5.99 0.33
CA ASP A 84 3.82 4.90 0.62
C ASP A 84 2.38 5.43 0.77
N ILE A 85 2.19 6.50 1.55
CA ILE A 85 0.86 7.11 1.71
C ILE A 85 0.34 7.67 0.39
N GLN A 86 1.20 8.32 -0.41
CA GLN A 86 0.79 8.83 -1.72
C GLN A 86 0.28 7.70 -2.63
N GLN A 87 0.92 6.51 -2.61
CA GLN A 87 0.46 5.37 -3.41
C GLN A 87 -0.88 4.82 -2.92
N ARG A 88 -1.11 4.77 -1.60
CA ARG A 88 -2.42 4.38 -1.03
C ARG A 88 -3.53 5.35 -1.43
N LEU A 89 -3.26 6.66 -1.41
CA LEU A 89 -4.22 7.67 -1.85
C LEU A 89 -4.52 7.56 -3.35
N ASN A 90 -3.48 7.38 -4.18
CA ASN A 90 -3.66 7.16 -5.62
C ASN A 90 -4.53 5.93 -5.88
N PHE A 91 -4.29 4.85 -5.15
CA PHE A 91 -5.04 3.61 -5.24
C PHE A 91 -6.53 3.83 -4.95
N ILE A 92 -6.85 4.47 -3.82
CA ILE A 92 -8.22 4.84 -3.44
C ILE A 92 -8.86 5.67 -4.54
N ALA A 93 -8.17 6.70 -5.04
CA ALA A 93 -8.68 7.55 -6.10
C ALA A 93 -9.02 6.75 -7.38
N PHE A 94 -8.18 5.78 -7.77
CA PHE A 94 -8.44 4.91 -8.92
C PHE A 94 -9.64 3.99 -8.70
N LEU A 95 -9.80 3.40 -7.50
CA LEU A 95 -10.96 2.57 -7.19
C LEU A 95 -12.25 3.40 -7.27
N THR A 96 -12.25 4.58 -6.65
CA THR A 96 -13.37 5.53 -6.69
C THR A 96 -13.70 5.93 -8.13
N ALA A 97 -12.70 6.28 -8.94
CA ALA A 97 -12.90 6.63 -10.35
C ALA A 97 -13.50 5.48 -11.17
N ARG A 98 -13.23 4.23 -10.77
CA ARG A 98 -13.83 3.01 -11.35
C ARG A 98 -15.16 2.61 -10.72
N LYS A 99 -15.70 3.41 -9.79
CA LYS A 99 -16.96 3.18 -9.07
C LYS A 99 -16.96 1.87 -8.27
N LEU A 100 -15.80 1.54 -7.69
CA LEU A 100 -15.64 0.40 -6.80
C LEU A 100 -15.84 0.83 -5.34
N GLU A 101 -16.14 -0.13 -4.48
CA GLU A 101 -16.24 0.07 -3.03
C GLU A 101 -14.83 0.44 -2.48
N VAL A 102 -14.75 1.45 -1.62
CA VAL A 102 -13.48 2.01 -1.08
C VAL A 102 -13.48 2.24 0.42
N SER A 103 -14.58 2.02 1.14
CA SER A 103 -14.69 2.38 2.56
C SER A 103 -13.63 1.67 3.39
N SER A 104 -13.47 0.37 3.15
CA SER A 104 -12.41 -0.42 3.78
C SER A 104 -11.01 0.17 3.50
N TYR A 105 -10.75 0.66 2.28
CA TYR A 105 -9.47 1.26 1.85
C TYR A 105 -9.17 2.56 2.57
N VAL A 106 -10.20 3.37 2.77
CA VAL A 106 -10.11 4.59 3.53
C VAL A 106 -9.86 4.27 5.01
N ASP A 107 -10.62 3.35 5.59
CA ASP A 107 -10.51 2.97 7.00
C ASP A 107 -9.10 2.46 7.37
N ASP A 108 -8.54 1.53 6.59
CA ASP A 108 -7.18 1.03 6.83
C ASP A 108 -6.13 2.14 6.66
N CYS A 109 -6.34 3.05 5.70
CA CYS A 109 -5.43 4.17 5.49
C CYS A 109 -5.44 5.12 6.69
N ILE A 110 -6.61 5.41 7.27
CA ILE A 110 -6.77 6.20 8.48
C ILE A 110 -6.05 5.55 9.67
N VAL A 111 -6.27 4.24 9.89
CA VAL A 111 -5.61 3.50 10.97
C VAL A 111 -4.09 3.57 10.82
N TYR A 112 -3.58 3.37 9.61
CA TYR A 112 -2.15 3.41 9.35
C TYR A 112 -1.55 4.81 9.47
N LEU A 113 -2.27 5.86 9.05
CA LEU A 113 -1.87 7.25 9.22
C LEU A 113 -1.75 7.62 10.70
N ARG A 114 -2.70 7.22 11.55
CA ARG A 114 -2.64 7.44 13.00
C ARG A 114 -1.40 6.78 13.60
N TYR A 115 -1.14 5.52 13.27
CA TYR A 115 0.08 4.82 13.68
C TYR A 115 1.36 5.55 13.25
N LEU A 116 1.43 6.02 12.01
CA LEU A 116 2.60 6.74 11.50
C LEU A 116 2.81 8.07 12.22
N LEU A 117 1.74 8.81 12.50
CA LEU A 117 1.80 10.09 13.22
C LEU A 117 2.26 9.89 14.67
N ASP A 118 1.78 8.85 15.34
CA ASP A 118 2.24 8.49 16.69
C ASP A 118 3.74 8.15 16.69
N LYS A 119 4.20 7.37 15.69
CA LYS A 119 5.62 7.04 15.53
C LYS A 119 6.48 8.27 15.21
N ILE A 120 6.01 9.14 14.31
CA ILE A 120 6.69 10.41 13.97
C ILE A 120 6.85 11.30 15.21
N LYS A 121 5.82 11.37 16.05
CA LYS A 121 5.87 12.14 17.30
C LYS A 121 6.83 11.52 18.31
N PHE A 122 6.85 10.19 18.42
CA PHE A 122 7.80 9.47 19.28
C PHE A 122 9.26 9.75 18.89
N GLU A 123 9.52 9.90 17.59
CA GLU A 123 10.84 10.20 17.04
C GLU A 123 11.15 11.71 16.98
N GLU A 124 10.31 12.57 17.57
CA GLU A 124 10.48 14.04 17.62
C GLU A 124 10.51 14.72 16.22
N LEU A 125 9.79 14.15 15.25
CA LEU A 125 9.72 14.61 13.86
C LEU A 125 8.39 15.32 13.51
N GLU A 126 7.58 15.69 14.51
CA GLU A 126 6.22 16.22 14.32
C GLU A 126 6.15 17.57 13.61
N PHE A 127 7.25 18.35 13.61
CA PHE A 127 7.32 19.66 12.95
C PHE A 127 7.84 19.60 11.50
N THR A 128 8.04 18.40 10.96
CA THR A 128 8.50 18.21 9.58
C THR A 128 7.40 18.49 8.56
N GLN A 129 7.80 18.78 7.31
CA GLN A 129 6.83 18.96 6.22
C GLN A 129 6.00 17.69 5.96
N THR A 130 6.62 16.51 6.08
CA THR A 130 5.92 15.23 5.95
C THR A 130 4.90 15.02 7.08
N ALA A 131 5.26 15.29 8.34
CA ALA A 131 4.34 15.15 9.45
C ALA A 131 3.08 16.02 9.28
N ARG A 132 3.26 17.30 8.94
CA ARG A 132 2.15 18.20 8.63
C ARG A 132 1.29 17.70 7.47
N TRP A 133 1.89 17.26 6.37
CA TRP A 133 1.14 16.72 5.24
C TRP A 133 0.34 15.47 5.61
N LEU A 134 0.89 14.57 6.44
CA LEU A 134 0.17 13.40 6.93
C LEU A 134 -1.02 13.79 7.83
N GLN A 135 -0.88 14.82 8.67
CA GLN A 135 -1.98 15.36 9.48
C GLN A 135 -3.09 15.95 8.61
N GLU A 136 -2.72 16.73 7.58
CA GLU A 136 -3.67 17.29 6.61
C GLU A 136 -4.44 16.17 5.88
N VAL A 137 -3.74 15.13 5.42
CA VAL A 137 -4.36 13.97 4.77
C VAL A 137 -5.31 13.24 5.73
N LEU A 138 -4.89 12.98 6.96
CA LEU A 138 -5.73 12.30 7.96
C LEU A 138 -7.01 13.10 8.22
N PHE A 139 -6.88 14.41 8.43
CA PHE A 139 -8.01 15.31 8.62
C PHE A 139 -9.00 15.25 7.43
N LEU A 140 -8.49 15.26 6.20
CA LEU A 140 -9.33 15.18 5.00
C LEU A 140 -10.06 13.83 4.84
N LEU A 141 -9.48 12.74 5.35
CA LEU A 141 -10.08 11.41 5.27
C LEU A 141 -11.10 11.13 6.38
N GLU A 142 -10.96 11.76 7.56
CA GLU A 142 -11.87 11.55 8.69
C GLU A 142 -13.19 12.32 8.56
N GLY A 143 -13.24 13.39 7.76
CA GLY A 143 -14.44 14.19 7.49
C GLY A 143 -14.74 15.19 8.60
#